data_AF-A0A9X7M2L4-F1
#
_entry.id   AF-A0A9X7M2L4-F1
#
_cell.length_a   1.000
_cell.length_b   1.000
_cell.length_c   1.000
_cell.angle_alpha   90.00
_cell.angle_beta   90.00
_cell.angle_gamma   90.00
#
_symmetry.space_group_name_H-M   'P 1'
#
loop_
_entity.id
_entity.type
_entity.pdbx_description
1 polymer ?
#
loop_
_entity_poly.entity_id
_entity_poly.type
_entity_poly.pdbx_seq_one_letter_code
_entity_poly.pdbx_strand_id
1 'polypeptide(L)'
;MKNRDKAIVKDLQRFRCMSRDDIIDLHFQGLKKAVTCCNTVMKRLRRDGSVDANVSQQPYIYFPQPSTIRKTSQKIPHFLAIVDVYKQLLQYEKPKLFKVEPKYGKAYMEPDIFTIWRQSPFFIEVQNSVYSKK
;
A
#
# COMPACT_ATOMS: atom_id res chain seq x y z
N MET A 1 7.02 -7.36 18.38
CA MET A 1 6.94 -7.32 16.90
C MET A 1 8.30 -7.56 16.28
N LYS A 2 8.39 -8.44 15.28
CA LYS A 2 9.61 -8.65 14.47
C LYS A 2 9.85 -7.45 13.53
N ASN A 3 11.06 -7.29 13.00
CA ASN A 3 11.40 -6.21 12.07
C ASN A 3 10.49 -6.19 10.82
N ARG A 4 10.14 -7.37 10.29
CA ARG A 4 9.19 -7.50 9.19
C ARG A 4 7.79 -6.99 9.55
N ASP A 5 7.31 -7.30 10.76
CA ASP A 5 6.00 -6.87 11.23
C ASP A 5 5.92 -5.33 11.29
N LYS A 6 6.99 -4.70 11.79
CA LYS A 6 7.10 -3.23 11.83
C LYS A 6 7.10 -2.64 10.43
N ALA A 7 7.79 -3.27 9.48
CA ALA A 7 7.81 -2.84 8.08
C ALA A 7 6.41 -2.93 7.44
N ILE A 8 5.70 -4.05 7.63
CA ILE A 8 4.33 -4.25 7.11
C ILE A 8 3.38 -3.17 7.67
N VAL A 9 3.41 -2.93 8.98
CA VAL A 9 2.55 -1.91 9.60
C VAL A 9 2.88 -0.52 9.08
N LYS A 10 4.17 -0.19 8.92
CA LYS A 10 4.61 1.10 8.38
C LYS A 10 4.12 1.31 6.93
N ASP A 11 4.17 0.27 6.11
CA ASP A 11 3.70 0.37 4.72
C ASP A 11 2.17 0.40 4.66
N LEU A 12 1.46 -0.32 5.55
CA LEU A 12 0.00 -0.18 5.69
C LEU A 12 -0.42 1.24 6.10
N GLN A 13 0.36 1.88 6.97
CA GLN A 13 0.15 3.29 7.33
C GLN A 13 0.41 4.23 6.14
N ARG A 14 1.45 3.96 5.34
CA ARG A 14 1.78 4.76 4.15
C ARG A 14 0.70 4.66 3.07
N PHE A 15 0.30 3.44 2.72
CA PHE A 15 -0.61 3.17 1.61
C PHE A 15 -2.09 3.11 2.02
N ARG A 16 -2.38 3.19 3.33
CA ARG A 16 -3.71 3.09 3.95
C ARG A 16 -4.36 1.71 3.87
N CYS A 17 -4.13 0.97 2.81
CA CYS A 17 -4.49 -0.44 2.71
C CYS A 17 -3.58 -1.17 1.72
N MET A 18 -3.44 -2.49 1.90
CA MET A 18 -2.74 -3.37 0.96
C MET A 18 -3.46 -4.70 0.88
N SER A 19 -3.46 -5.35 -0.29
CA SER A 19 -3.95 -6.72 -0.40
C SER A 19 -2.95 -7.70 0.20
N ARG A 20 -3.38 -8.94 0.48
CA ARG A 20 -2.48 -10.03 0.87
C ARG A 20 -1.32 -10.18 -0.12
N ASP A 21 -1.63 -10.10 -1.42
CA ASP A 21 -0.65 -10.38 -2.47
C ASP A 21 0.36 -9.23 -2.58
N ASP A 22 -0.07 -7.97 -2.39
CA ASP A 22 0.85 -6.84 -2.25
C ASP A 22 1.82 -6.99 -1.07
N ILE A 23 1.31 -7.44 0.08
CA ILE A 23 2.15 -7.68 1.26
C ILE A 23 3.17 -8.79 0.99
N ILE A 24 2.76 -9.83 0.25
CA ILE A 24 3.65 -10.92 -0.15
C ILE A 24 4.76 -10.39 -1.06
N ASP A 25 4.40 -9.63 -2.09
CA ASP A 25 5.33 -9.04 -3.06
C ASP A 25 6.37 -8.16 -2.35
N LEU A 26 5.95 -7.36 -1.37
CA LEU A 26 6.82 -6.39 -0.70
C LEU A 26 7.67 -6.98 0.44
N HIS A 27 7.17 -7.99 1.17
CA HIS A 27 7.80 -8.41 2.44
C HIS A 27 8.15 -9.91 2.53
N PHE A 28 7.62 -10.73 1.62
CA PHE A 28 7.80 -12.18 1.63
C PHE A 28 8.39 -12.73 0.32
N GLN A 29 8.87 -11.86 -0.57
CA GLN A 29 9.56 -12.25 -1.79
C GLN A 29 10.73 -13.21 -1.51
N GLY A 30 10.85 -14.28 -2.30
CA GLY A 30 11.91 -15.28 -2.19
C GLY A 30 11.71 -16.38 -1.13
N LEU A 31 10.61 -16.39 -0.38
CA LEU A 31 10.33 -17.44 0.61
C LEU A 31 9.59 -18.63 -0.02
N LYS A 32 10.06 -19.87 0.23
CA LYS A 32 9.48 -21.12 -0.29
C LYS A 32 8.01 -21.41 0.13
N LYS A 33 7.40 -20.60 1.00
CA LYS A 33 5.97 -20.66 1.41
C LYS A 33 5.42 -19.27 1.76
N ALA A 34 5.65 -18.29 0.89
CA ALA A 34 5.32 -16.88 1.14
C ALA A 34 3.87 -16.65 1.61
N VAL A 35 2.89 -17.32 0.99
CA VAL A 35 1.46 -17.22 1.35
C VAL A 35 1.20 -17.69 2.79
N THR A 36 1.67 -18.88 3.16
CA THR A 36 1.47 -19.43 4.51
C THR A 36 2.16 -18.56 5.56
N CYS A 37 3.38 -18.10 5.28
CA CYS A 37 4.11 -17.21 6.19
C CYS A 37 3.38 -15.86 6.36
N CYS A 38 2.91 -15.26 5.26
CA CYS A 38 2.15 -14.02 5.29
C CYS A 38 0.88 -14.19 6.12
N ASN A 39 0.08 -15.23 5.86
CA ASN A 39 -1.16 -15.49 6.60
C ASN A 39 -0.92 -15.64 8.11
N THR A 40 0.14 -16.34 8.52
CA THR A 40 0.51 -16.48 9.94
C THR A 40 0.87 -15.13 10.56
N VAL A 41 1.66 -14.30 9.86
CA VAL A 41 2.03 -12.96 10.32
C VAL A 41 0.81 -12.06 10.42
N MET A 42 -0.07 -12.05 9.43
CA MET A 42 -1.27 -11.22 9.40
C MET A 42 -2.30 -11.65 10.45
N LYS A 43 -2.49 -12.95 10.68
CA LYS A 43 -3.32 -13.47 11.78
C LYS A 43 -2.84 -12.96 13.14
N ARG A 44 -1.52 -13.02 13.38
CA ARG A 44 -0.91 -12.53 14.62
C ARG A 44 -1.08 -11.02 14.74
N LEU A 45 -0.74 -10.23 13.72
CA LEU A 45 -0.87 -8.77 13.76
C LEU A 45 -2.32 -8.32 14.01
N ARG A 46 -3.29 -9.06 13.48
CA ARG A 46 -4.72 -8.81 13.70
C ARG A 46 -5.14 -9.14 15.13
N ARG A 47 -4.70 -10.29 15.67
CA ARG A 47 -4.92 -10.66 17.07
C ARG A 47 -4.34 -9.63 18.03
N ASP A 48 -3.15 -9.12 17.72
CA ASP A 48 -2.45 -8.13 18.53
C ASP A 48 -2.99 -6.69 18.28
N GLY A 49 -4.05 -6.52 17.48
CA GLY A 49 -4.75 -5.24 17.26
C GLY A 49 -4.00 -4.22 16.40
N SER A 50 -2.88 -4.59 15.78
CA SER A 50 -2.06 -3.66 14.97
C SER A 50 -2.59 -3.46 13.55
N VAL A 51 -3.36 -4.43 13.04
CA VAL A 51 -3.96 -4.39 11.71
C VAL A 51 -5.38 -4.93 11.76
N ASP A 52 -6.18 -4.53 10.79
CA ASP A 52 -7.50 -5.09 10.55
C ASP A 52 -7.59 -5.64 9.12
N ALA A 53 -8.60 -6.44 8.83
CA ALA A 53 -8.82 -7.02 7.52
C ALA A 53 -10.27 -6.83 7.06
N ASN A 54 -10.44 -6.57 5.77
CA ASN A 54 -11.67 -6.83 5.05
C ASN A 54 -11.61 -8.25 4.46
N VAL A 55 -12.47 -9.12 4.97
CA VAL A 55 -12.55 -10.54 4.57
C VAL A 55 -13.64 -10.81 3.54
N SER A 56 -14.43 -9.80 3.16
CA SER A 56 -15.47 -9.95 2.13
C SER A 56 -14.92 -9.97 0.71
N GLN A 57 -13.65 -9.60 0.53
CA GLN A 57 -12.96 -9.58 -0.77
C GLN A 57 -11.82 -10.61 -0.77
N GLN A 58 -11.56 -11.20 -1.92
CA GLN A 58 -10.43 -12.11 -2.14
C GLN A 58 -9.53 -11.55 -3.25
N PRO A 59 -8.21 -11.42 -3.01
CA PRO A 59 -7.51 -11.63 -1.73
C PRO A 59 -7.96 -10.65 -0.63
N TYR A 60 -7.77 -11.03 0.64
CA TYR A 60 -8.11 -10.16 1.78
C TYR A 60 -7.34 -8.83 1.70
N ILE A 61 -8.02 -7.75 2.07
CA ILE A 61 -7.42 -6.41 2.15
C ILE A 61 -7.15 -6.08 3.60
N TYR A 62 -5.95 -5.63 3.89
CA TYR A 62 -5.51 -5.27 5.24
C TYR A 62 -5.41 -3.75 5.40
N PHE A 63 -5.67 -3.30 6.62
CA PHE A 63 -5.69 -1.90 7.02
C PHE A 63 -4.85 -1.72 8.29
N PRO A 64 -4.17 -0.57 8.48
CA PRO A 64 -3.53 -0.25 9.75
C PRO A 64 -4.61 -0.01 10.82
N GLN A 65 -4.23 -0.17 12.09
CA GLN A 65 -5.02 0.33 13.21
C GLN A 65 -4.27 1.49 13.90
N PRO A 66 -4.89 2.68 14.06
CA PRO A 66 -6.24 3.04 13.60
C PRO A 66 -6.35 3.12 12.07
N SER A 67 -7.49 2.70 11.52
CA SER A 67 -7.71 2.74 10.07
C SER A 67 -7.93 4.17 9.59
N THR A 68 -7.20 4.57 8.55
CA THR A 68 -7.33 5.89 7.92
C THR A 68 -8.46 5.95 6.90
N ILE A 69 -8.98 4.80 6.47
CA ILE A 69 -10.09 4.67 5.53
C ILE A 69 -11.12 3.65 6.03
N ARG A 70 -12.38 3.78 5.59
CA ARG A 70 -13.42 2.79 5.88
C ARG A 70 -13.18 1.54 5.03
N LYS A 71 -13.46 0.35 5.59
CA LYS A 71 -13.33 -0.95 4.89
C LYS A 71 -14.20 -1.09 3.64
N THR A 72 -15.27 -0.30 3.55
CA THR A 72 -16.21 -0.24 2.43
C THR A 72 -15.97 0.98 1.52
N SER A 73 -14.83 1.67 1.67
CA SER A 73 -14.54 2.87 0.90
C SER A 73 -14.37 2.56 -0.59
N GLN A 74 -14.99 3.39 -1.43
CA GLN A 74 -14.79 3.36 -2.88
C GLN A 74 -13.37 3.75 -3.31
N LYS A 75 -12.55 4.31 -2.40
CA LYS A 75 -11.15 4.67 -2.66
C LYS A 75 -10.18 3.47 -2.55
N ILE A 76 -10.64 2.32 -2.07
CA ILE A 76 -9.76 1.14 -1.90
C ILE A 76 -9.04 0.76 -3.21
N PRO A 77 -9.72 0.64 -4.38
CA PRO A 77 -9.03 0.33 -5.63
C PRO A 77 -7.96 1.35 -6.01
N HIS A 78 -8.17 2.62 -5.68
CA HIS A 78 -7.21 3.68 -5.95
C HIS A 78 -5.95 3.53 -5.08
N PHE A 79 -6.09 3.28 -3.78
CA PHE A 79 -4.93 3.02 -2.92
C PHE A 79 -4.17 1.74 -3.31
N LEU A 80 -4.87 0.69 -3.76
CA LEU A 80 -4.23 -0.50 -4.29
C LEU A 80 -3.44 -0.20 -5.59
N ALA A 81 -3.97 0.64 -6.47
CA ALA A 81 -3.25 1.07 -7.67
C ALA A 81 -1.99 1.90 -7.33
N ILE A 82 -2.03 2.73 -6.29
CA ILE A 82 -0.85 3.44 -5.77
C ILE A 82 0.24 2.46 -5.29
N VAL A 83 -0.16 1.37 -4.62
CA VAL A 83 0.78 0.31 -4.19
C VAL A 83 1.43 -0.34 -5.42
N ASP A 84 0.66 -0.57 -6.48
CA ASP A 84 1.19 -1.13 -7.72
C ASP A 84 2.23 -0.21 -8.38
N VAL A 85 1.98 1.11 -8.43
CA VAL A 85 2.98 2.09 -8.89
C VAL A 85 4.27 1.98 -8.08
N TYR A 86 4.19 1.85 -6.75
CA TYR A 86 5.37 1.65 -5.92
C TYR A 86 6.10 0.35 -6.25
N LYS A 87 5.39 -0.77 -6.46
CA LYS A 87 5.98 -2.05 -6.89
C LYS A 87 6.69 -1.92 -8.24
N GLN A 88 6.11 -1.21 -9.21
CA GLN A 88 6.73 -0.96 -10.51
C GLN A 88 8.04 -0.16 -10.37
N LEU A 89 8.08 0.87 -9.53
CA LEU A 89 9.32 1.61 -9.26
C LEU A 89 10.39 0.72 -8.62
N LEU A 90 10.00 -0.14 -7.66
CA LEU A 90 10.91 -1.06 -6.96
C LEU A 90 11.63 -2.05 -7.89
N GLN A 91 11.05 -2.39 -9.05
CA GLN A 91 11.71 -3.27 -10.03
C GLN A 91 13.01 -2.67 -10.58
N TYR A 92 13.11 -1.35 -10.60
CA TYR A 92 14.27 -0.64 -11.16
C TYR A 92 15.15 -0.04 -10.07
N GLU A 93 14.56 0.69 -9.11
CA GLU A 93 15.29 1.30 -7.99
C GLU A 93 14.32 1.68 -6.87
N LYS A 94 14.73 1.45 -5.62
CA LYS A 94 13.96 1.88 -4.47
C LYS A 94 13.90 3.42 -4.38
N PRO A 95 12.70 4.04 -4.41
CA PRO A 95 12.61 5.49 -4.29
C PRO A 95 13.12 5.95 -2.92
N LYS A 96 13.85 7.06 -2.90
CA LYS A 96 14.39 7.68 -1.68
C LYS A 96 13.26 8.20 -0.78
N LEU A 97 12.21 8.69 -1.41
CA LEU A 97 11.00 9.18 -0.75
C LEU A 97 9.80 8.74 -1.56
N PHE A 98 8.74 8.28 -0.89
CA PHE A 98 7.45 7.98 -1.52
C PHE A 98 6.33 8.39 -0.57
N LYS A 99 5.64 9.48 -0.89
CA LYS A 99 4.52 10.05 -0.11
C LYS A 99 3.22 9.83 -0.87
N VAL A 100 2.22 9.30 -0.19
CA VAL A 100 0.87 9.05 -0.72
C VAL A 100 -0.07 10.17 -0.25
N GLU A 101 -0.84 10.74 -1.16
CA GLU A 101 -1.73 11.89 -0.95
C GLU A 101 -1.09 12.99 -0.06
N PRO A 102 0.10 13.53 -0.42
CA PRO A 102 0.71 14.61 0.34
C PRO A 102 -0.17 15.87 0.33
N LYS A 103 -0.38 16.45 1.52
CA LYS A 103 -1.12 17.70 1.69
C LYS A 103 -0.16 18.86 1.87
N TYR A 104 -0.09 19.76 0.88
CA TYR A 104 0.80 20.92 0.91
C TYR A 104 0.10 22.22 1.35
N GLY A 105 -1.23 22.20 1.51
CA GLY A 105 -2.04 23.34 1.96
C GLY A 105 -2.83 24.00 0.83
N LYS A 106 -3.67 24.97 1.19
CA LYS A 106 -4.50 25.70 0.23
C LYS A 106 -3.60 26.44 -0.76
N ALA A 107 -3.88 26.32 -2.06
CA ALA A 107 -3.13 26.84 -3.22
C ALA A 107 -1.94 26.01 -3.74
N TYR A 108 -1.72 24.81 -3.21
CA TYR A 108 -0.69 23.90 -3.73
C TYR A 108 -1.31 22.69 -4.45
N MET A 109 -0.52 22.05 -5.32
CA MET A 109 -0.88 20.80 -5.97
C MET A 109 -1.11 19.68 -4.94
N GLU A 110 -2.13 18.85 -5.16
CA GLU A 110 -2.46 17.70 -4.32
C GLU A 110 -2.35 16.42 -5.17
N PRO A 111 -1.13 15.98 -5.48
CA PRO A 111 -0.92 14.80 -6.32
C PRO A 111 -1.26 13.53 -5.54
N ASP A 112 -1.61 12.45 -6.25
CA ASP A 112 -1.79 11.15 -5.62
C ASP A 112 -0.50 10.64 -4.97
N ILE A 113 0.64 10.85 -5.64
CA ILE A 113 1.96 10.44 -5.16
C ILE A 113 2.99 11.55 -5.40
N PHE A 114 3.81 11.81 -4.39
CA PHE A 114 5.08 12.51 -4.55
C PHE A 114 6.24 11.58 -4.23
N THR A 115 7.16 11.40 -5.18
CA THR A 115 8.29 10.49 -5.04
C THR A 115 9.61 11.15 -5.46
N ILE A 116 10.71 10.77 -4.81
CA ILE A 116 12.08 11.08 -5.28
C ILE A 116 12.69 9.77 -5.76
N TRP A 117 12.85 9.65 -7.07
CA TRP A 117 13.32 8.45 -7.74
C TRP A 117 14.42 8.82 -8.73
N ARG A 118 15.54 8.08 -8.74
CA ARG A 118 16.73 8.43 -9.55
C ARG A 118 17.18 9.89 -9.38
N GLN A 119 17.24 10.32 -8.12
CA GLN A 119 17.60 11.70 -7.72
C GLN A 119 16.68 12.81 -8.26
N SER A 120 15.56 12.45 -8.89
CA SER A 120 14.62 13.38 -9.51
C SER A 120 13.26 13.35 -8.78
N PRO A 121 12.63 14.51 -8.51
CA PRO A 121 11.30 14.58 -7.93
C PRO A 121 10.22 14.34 -9.00
N PHE A 122 9.21 13.56 -8.66
CA PHE A 122 8.04 13.29 -9.50
C PHE A 122 6.75 13.49 -8.74
N PHE A 123 5.78 14.09 -9.43
CA PHE A 123 4.37 14.06 -9.07
C PHE A 123 3.67 13.07 -9.99
N ILE A 124 2.95 12.11 -9.42
CA ILE A 124 2.29 11.04 -10.18
C ILE A 124 0.81 11.03 -9.80
N GLU A 125 -0.04 11.00 -10.82
CA GLU A 125 -1.50 10.81 -10.71
C GLU A 125 -1.87 9.40 -11.18
N VAL A 126 -2.76 8.74 -10.44
CA VAL A 126 -3.20 7.37 -10.68
C VAL A 126 -4.67 7.38 -11.11
N GLN A 127 -4.90 7.13 -12.39
CA GLN A 127 -6.24 7.06 -12.98
C GLN A 127 -6.67 5.60 -13.18
N ASN A 128 -7.74 5.20 -12.49
CA ASN A 128 -8.34 3.87 -12.65
C ASN A 128 -9.39 3.80 -13.77
N SER A 129 -9.78 4.95 -14.33
CA SER A 129 -10.71 5.01 -15.46
C SER A 129 -9.94 5.03 -16.78
N VAL A 130 -10.33 4.15 -17.70
CA VAL A 130 -9.91 4.27 -19.10
C VAL A 130 -10.79 5.33 -19.75
N TYR A 131 -10.17 6.38 -20.30
CA TYR A 131 -10.88 7.41 -21.06
C TYR A 131 -11.35 6.80 -22.40
N SER A 132 -12.44 6.04 -22.40
CA SER A 132 -13.07 5.60 -23.65
C SER A 132 -13.92 6.76 -24.18
N LYS A 133 -13.43 7.46 -25.21
CA LYS A 133 -14.34 8.22 -26.08
C LYS A 133 -15.29 7.20 -26.71
N LYS A 134 -16.58 7.27 -26.36
CA LYS A 134 -17.64 6.74 -27.24
C LYS A 134 -17.90 7.75 -28.33
#